data_AF-A0A1B7N888-F1
#
_entry.id   AF-A0A1B7N888-F1
#
_cell.length_a   1.000
_cell.length_b   1.000
_cell.length_c   1.000
_cell.angle_alpha   90.00
_cell.angle_beta   90.00
_cell.angle_gamma   90.00
#
_symmetry.space_group_name_H-M   'P 1'
#
loop_
_entity.id
_entity.type
_entity.pdbx_description
1 polymer ?
#
loop_
_entity_poly.entity_id
_entity_poly.type
_entity_poly.pdbx_seq_one_letter_code
_entity_poly.pdbx_strand_id
1 'polypeptide(L)'
;MALPEDIREKFGRFRILVVGRANAGKTTLLQRVCNTTEKPEIFDREGNKIDTALVQSSRDRGYHNIENELVFGSNPAFVFHDSCGFEAGGGDEFKKMKEFVLERA
;
A
#
# COMPACT_ATOMS: atom_id res chain seq x y z
N MET A 1 -30.11 23.12 -4.97
CA MET A 1 -29.60 21.90 -4.30
C MET A 1 -28.12 21.85 -4.61
N ALA A 2 -27.27 22.00 -3.60
CA ALA A 2 -25.83 21.83 -3.80
C ALA A 2 -25.58 20.37 -4.19
N LEU A 3 -24.85 20.15 -5.29
CA LEU A 3 -24.27 18.83 -5.56
C LEU A 3 -23.43 18.45 -4.33
N PRO A 4 -23.42 17.17 -3.91
CA PRO A 4 -22.53 16.76 -2.83
C PRO A 4 -21.12 17.21 -3.20
N GLU A 5 -20.46 17.99 -2.34
CA GLU A 5 -19.03 18.26 -2.50
C GLU A 5 -18.36 16.94 -2.86
N ASP A 6 -17.67 16.88 -4.00
CA ASP A 6 -17.04 15.64 -4.42
C ASP A 6 -16.10 15.24 -3.28
N ILE A 7 -16.38 14.11 -2.64
CA ILE A 7 -15.63 13.63 -1.47
C ILE A 7 -14.12 13.63 -1.79
N ARG A 8 -13.77 13.48 -3.06
CA ARG A 8 -12.40 13.57 -3.59
C ARG A 8 -11.77 14.97 -3.45
N GLU A 9 -12.52 16.04 -3.68
CA GLU A 9 -12.04 17.41 -3.48
C GLU A 9 -11.79 17.71 -2.00
N LYS A 10 -12.60 17.11 -1.12
CA LYS A 10 -12.50 17.33 0.32
C LYS A 10 -11.39 16.53 1.01
N PHE A 11 -11.12 15.31 0.56
CA PHE A 11 -10.23 14.37 1.25
C PHE A 11 -8.95 14.01 0.49
N GLY A 12 -8.72 14.57 -0.71
CA GLY A 12 -7.51 14.32 -1.49
C GLY A 12 -7.40 12.86 -1.95
N ARG A 13 -6.30 12.18 -1.59
CA ARG A 13 -6.08 10.77 -1.93
C ARG A 13 -6.57 9.84 -0.82
N PHE A 14 -7.23 8.75 -1.20
CA PHE A 14 -7.64 7.70 -0.28
C PHE A 14 -6.49 6.72 -0.05
N ARG A 15 -6.07 6.54 1.20
CA ARG A 15 -5.04 5.59 1.60
C ARG A 15 -5.65 4.28 2.07
N ILE A 16 -5.18 3.16 1.53
CA ILE A 16 -5.65 1.81 1.84
C ILE A 16 -4.47 1.01 2.36
N LEU A 17 -4.54 0.56 3.62
CA LEU A 17 -3.57 -0.34 4.22
C LEU A 17 -4.09 -1.78 4.21
N VAL A 18 -3.34 -2.71 3.60
CA VAL A 18 -3.66 -4.14 3.60
C VAL A 18 -2.87 -4.85 4.70
N VAL A 19 -3.62 -5.43 5.65
CA VAL A 19 -3.08 -6.15 6.83
C VAL A 19 -3.52 -7.60 6.86
N GLY A 20 -2.65 -8.47 7.38
CA GLY A 20 -2.94 -9.90 7.48
C GLY A 20 -1.68 -10.74 7.65
N ARG A 21 -1.89 -12.02 7.96
CA ARG A 21 -0.80 -12.98 8.24
C ARG A 21 0.21 -13.07 7.09
N ALA A 22 1.41 -13.52 7.42
CA ALA A 22 2.38 -13.93 6.41
C ALA A 22 1.75 -14.96 5.46
N ASN A 23 2.03 -14.83 4.16
CA ASN A 23 1.54 -15.70 3.10
C ASN A 23 0.01 -15.78 2.94
N ALA A 24 -0.76 -14.85 3.52
CA ALA A 24 -2.21 -14.77 3.32
C ALA A 24 -2.61 -14.29 1.91
N GLY A 25 -1.65 -14.01 1.03
CA GLY A 25 -1.90 -13.54 -0.33
C GLY A 25 -2.21 -12.05 -0.45
N LYS A 26 -1.80 -11.22 0.52
CA LYS A 26 -2.04 -9.75 0.52
C LYS A 26 -1.57 -9.07 -0.76
N THR A 27 -0.32 -9.30 -1.15
CA THR A 27 0.26 -8.74 -2.37
C THR A 27 -0.47 -9.24 -3.61
N THR A 28 -0.89 -10.52 -3.64
CA THR A 28 -1.69 -11.08 -4.73
C THR A 28 -3.09 -10.46 -4.80
N LEU A 29 -3.70 -10.18 -3.64
CA LEU A 29 -4.97 -9.47 -3.56
C LEU A 29 -4.83 -8.04 -4.09
N LEU A 30 -3.80 -7.30 -3.67
CA LEU A 30 -3.52 -5.95 -4.17
C LEU A 30 -3.33 -5.92 -5.68
N GLN A 31 -2.59 -6.88 -6.24
CA GLN A 31 -2.44 -7.03 -7.69
C GLN A 31 -3.77 -7.29 -8.40
N ARG A 32 -4.69 -8.04 -7.79
CA ARG A 32 -5.99 -8.39 -8.40
C ARG A 32 -7.06 -7.32 -8.23
N VAL A 33 -7.14 -6.68 -7.06
CA VAL A 33 -8.14 -5.64 -6.74
C VAL A 33 -8.06 -4.47 -7.69
N CYS A 34 -6.86 -4.19 -8.23
CA CYS A 34 -6.67 -3.09 -9.15
C CYS A 34 -7.16 -3.41 -10.57
N ASN A 35 -7.65 -4.64 -10.83
CA ASN A 35 -8.25 -5.12 -12.10
C ASN A 35 -7.54 -4.60 -13.36
N THR A 36 -6.22 -4.49 -13.28
CA THR A 36 -5.38 -3.90 -14.30
C THR A 36 -4.16 -4.77 -14.49
N THR A 37 -3.71 -4.89 -15.75
CA THR A 37 -2.41 -5.48 -16.08
C THR A 37 -1.26 -4.50 -15.82
N GLU A 38 -1.57 -3.25 -15.47
CA GLU A 38 -0.60 -2.24 -15.06
C GLU A 38 0.06 -2.64 -13.74
N LYS A 39 1.39 -2.60 -13.73
CA LYS A 39 2.15 -2.69 -12.49
C LYS A 39 2.02 -1.35 -11.75
N PRO A 40 1.81 -1.35 -10.43
CA PRO A 40 1.81 -0.11 -9.67
C PRO A 40 3.18 0.55 -9.76
N GLU A 41 3.18 1.87 -9.82
CA GLU A 41 4.34 2.68 -9.52
C GLU A 41 4.53 2.68 -8.00
N ILE A 42 5.78 2.54 -7.56
CA ILE A 42 6.14 2.48 -6.15
C ILE A 42 6.88 3.77 -5.82
N PHE A 43 6.44 4.47 -4.78
CA PHE A 43 7.11 5.66 -4.27
C PHE A 43 7.56 5.41 -2.83
N ASP A 44 8.69 5.99 -2.44
CA ASP A 44 9.11 6.02 -1.04
C ASP A 44 8.34 7.09 -0.24
N ARG A 45 8.64 7.22 1.05
CA ARG A 45 8.04 8.22 1.95
C ARG A 45 8.33 9.67 1.52
N GLU A 46 9.41 9.89 0.77
CA GLU A 46 9.82 11.21 0.27
C GLU A 46 9.15 11.55 -1.08
N GLY A 47 8.44 10.58 -1.68
CA GLY A 47 7.79 10.73 -2.98
C GLY A 47 8.69 10.40 -4.16
N ASN A 48 9.88 9.82 -3.93
CA ASN A 48 10.75 9.38 -5.01
C ASN A 48 10.27 8.04 -5.57
N LYS A 49 10.27 7.92 -6.90
CA LYS A 49 9.90 6.67 -7.57
C LYS A 49 10.99 5.61 -7.39
N ILE A 50 10.61 4.46 -6.84
CA ILE A 50 11.46 3.30 -6.64
C ILE A 50 11.44 2.44 -7.91
N ASP A 51 12.61 1.97 -8.36
CA ASP A 51 12.69 1.05 -9.49
C ASP A 51 12.02 -0.29 -9.14
N THR A 52 10.89 -0.56 -9.80
CA THR A 52 10.12 -1.78 -9.62
C THR A 52 10.90 -3.06 -9.92
N ALA A 53 11.99 -3.03 -10.70
CA ALA A 53 12.85 -4.17 -10.96
C ALA A 53 13.60 -4.64 -9.70
N LEU A 54 14.02 -3.70 -8.84
CA LEU A 54 14.62 -3.97 -7.53
C LEU A 54 13.62 -4.55 -6.53
N VAL A 55 12.33 -4.20 -6.71
CA VAL A 55 11.22 -4.74 -5.91
C VAL A 55 10.70 -6.07 -6.47
N GLN A 56 10.88 -6.32 -7.77
CA GLN A 56 10.46 -7.55 -8.46
C GLN A 56 11.37 -8.74 -8.08
N SER A 57 12.68 -8.52 -7.96
CA SER A 57 13.63 -9.53 -7.47
C SER A 57 13.38 -9.95 -6.01
N SER A 58 12.67 -9.11 -5.26
CA SER A 58 12.27 -9.36 -3.88
C SER A 58 10.82 -9.84 -3.73
N ARG A 59 10.05 -9.99 -4.83
CA ARG A 59 8.69 -10.59 -4.81
C ARG A 59 8.69 -12.06 -4.39
N ASP A 60 9.83 -12.74 -4.50
CA ASP A 60 9.95 -14.12 -4.01
C ASP A 60 10.11 -14.18 -2.48
N ARG A 61 10.56 -13.12 -1.79
CA ARG A 61 10.88 -13.15 -0.34
C ARG A 61 10.78 -11.84 0.46
N GLY A 62 9.97 -10.87 0.06
CA GLY A 62 9.41 -9.90 1.01
C GLY A 62 10.14 -8.56 1.21
N TYR A 63 10.36 -7.78 0.15
CA TYR A 63 10.53 -6.34 0.32
C TYR A 63 9.16 -5.67 0.51
N HIS A 64 8.57 -5.86 1.69
CA HIS A 64 7.34 -5.19 2.12
C HIS A 64 7.71 -4.05 3.06
N ASN A 65 7.86 -2.85 2.50
CA ASN A 65 7.93 -1.64 3.31
C ASN A 65 6.54 -1.00 3.35
N ILE A 66 5.92 -1.00 4.53
CA ILE A 66 4.59 -0.40 4.76
C ILE A 66 4.57 1.10 4.42
N GLU A 67 5.72 1.77 4.49
CA GLU A 67 5.88 3.19 4.15
C GLU A 67 5.81 3.45 2.64
N ASN A 68 6.08 2.45 1.80
CA ASN A 68 6.05 2.64 0.35
C ASN A 68 4.61 2.83 -0.13
N GLU A 69 4.43 3.79 -1.01
CA GLU A 69 3.17 4.08 -1.67
C GLU A 69 3.08 3.29 -2.97
N LEU A 70 2.05 2.46 -3.11
CA LEU A 70 1.70 1.78 -4.35
C LEU A 70 0.58 2.58 -5.03
N VAL A 71 0.89 3.17 -6.18
CA VAL A 71 -0.04 4.00 -6.96
C VAL A 71 -0.21 3.41 -8.35
N PHE A 72 -1.46 3.26 -8.79
CA PHE A 72 -1.78 2.79 -10.13
C PHE A 72 -2.08 4.00 -11.01
N GLY A 73 -1.42 4.09 -12.17
CA GLY A 73 -1.61 5.21 -13.09
C GLY A 73 -3.07 5.37 -13.54
N SER A 74 -3.77 4.26 -13.71
CA SER A 74 -5.21 4.21 -13.98
C SER A 74 -6.10 4.70 -12.83
N ASN A 75 -5.59 4.79 -11.60
CA ASN A 75 -6.37 5.23 -10.44
C ASN A 75 -5.53 6.00 -9.40
N PRO A 76 -5.07 7.22 -9.73
CA PRO A 76 -4.13 7.99 -8.90
C PRO A 76 -4.76 8.57 -7.63
N ALA A 77 -6.09 8.47 -7.48
CA ALA A 77 -6.82 8.88 -6.30
C ALA A 77 -6.64 7.92 -5.11
N PHE A 78 -6.10 6.72 -5.36
CA PHE A 78 -5.88 5.70 -4.33
C PHE A 78 -4.40 5.42 -4.16
N VAL A 79 -3.99 5.31 -2.90
CA VAL A 79 -2.64 4.94 -2.49
C VAL A 79 -2.75 3.68 -1.65
N PHE A 80 -2.07 2.62 -2.07
CA PHE A 80 -2.08 1.36 -1.36
C PHE A 80 -0.78 1.19 -0.57
N HIS A 81 -0.91 0.61 0.63
CA HIS A 81 0.20 0.20 1.48
C HIS A 81 0.06 -1.29 1.79
N ASP A 82 1.15 -2.04 1.64
CA ASP A 82 1.20 -3.48 1.92
C ASP A 82 2.03 -3.70 3.19
N SER A 83 1.39 -4.16 4.26
CA SER A 83 2.11 -4.51 5.49
C SER A 83 2.88 -5.81 5.33
N CYS A 84 3.96 -5.97 6.09
CA CYS A 84 4.57 -7.29 6.25
C CYS A 84 3.58 -8.27 6.89
N GLY A 85 3.76 -9.56 6.61
CA GLY A 85 2.97 -10.60 7.24
C GLY A 85 3.18 -10.67 8.75
N PHE A 86 2.08 -10.69 9.50
CA PHE A 86 2.16 -11.03 10.92
C PHE A 86 2.44 -12.53 11.07
N GLU A 87 3.51 -12.86 11.79
CA GLU A 87 3.84 -14.23 12.20
C GLU A 87 3.40 -14.49 13.64
N ALA A 88 3.12 -15.74 13.98
CA ALA A 88 2.72 -16.10 15.33
C ALA A 88 3.92 -15.90 16.28
N GLY A 89 3.79 -14.99 17.25
CA GLY A 89 4.85 -14.64 18.19
C GLY A 89 5.73 -13.45 17.78
N GLY A 90 5.54 -12.89 16.57
CA GLY A 90 6.21 -11.66 16.11
C GLY A 90 5.44 -10.41 16.52
N GLY A 91 6.05 -9.54 17.33
CA GLY A 91 5.45 -8.28 17.79
C GLY A 91 5.84 -7.06 16.96
N ASP A 92 6.94 -7.14 16.22
CA ASP A 92 7.56 -6.00 15.54
C ASP A 92 6.71 -5.50 14.37
N GLU A 93 6.11 -6.41 13.61
CA GLU A 93 5.21 -6.09 12.50
C GLU A 93 3.95 -5.37 12.99
N PHE A 94 3.42 -5.80 14.14
CA PHE A 94 2.26 -5.16 14.77
C PHE A 94 2.58 -3.78 15.31
N LYS A 95 3.76 -3.61 15.92
CA LYS A 95 4.26 -2.31 16.35
C LYS A 95 4.44 -1.36 15.16
N LYS A 96 5.14 -1.79 14.11
CA LYS A 96 5.34 -1.00 12.88
C LYS A 96 4.01 -0.59 12.24
N MET A 97 3.03 -1.49 12.18
CA MET A 97 1.70 -1.18 11.66
C MET A 97 0.98 -0.14 12.53
N LYS A 98 1.06 -0.24 13.86
CA LYS A 98 0.51 0.77 14.77
C LYS A 98 1.16 2.13 14.59
N GLU A 99 2.49 2.17 14.54
CA GLU A 99 3.26 3.41 14.31
C GLU A 99 2.86 4.05 12.98
N PHE A 100 2.78 3.27 11.90
CA PHE A 100 2.34 3.72 10.59
C PHE A 100 0.96 4.39 10.62
N VAL A 101 -0.02 3.77 11.30
CA VAL A 101 -1.39 4.30 11.41
C VAL A 101 -1.40 5.57 12.25
N LEU A 102 -0.67 5.61 13.37
CA LEU A 102 -0.63 6.78 14.27
C LEU A 102 0.05 7.99 13.62
N GLU A 103 1.09 7.79 12.80
CA GLU A 103 1.77 8.87 12.08
C GLU A 103 0.89 9.51 10.97
N ARG A 104 -0.19 8.84 10.57
CA ARG A 104 -1.05 9.22 9.43
C ARG A 104 -2.52 9.44 9.82
N ALA A 105 -2.84 9.43 11.12
CA ALA A 105 -4.16 9.73 11.68
C ALA A 105 -4.35 11.24 11.85
#